data_AF-A0A7V3PR27-F1
#
_entry.id   AF-A0A7V3PR27-F1
#
_cell.length_a   1.000
_cell.length_b   1.000
_cell.length_c   1.000
_cell.angle_alpha   90.00
_cell.angle_beta   90.00
_cell.angle_gamma   90.00
#
_symmetry.space_group_name_H-M   'P 1'
#
loop_
_entity.id
_entity.type
_entity.pdbx_description
1 polymer ?
#
loop_
_entity_poly.entity_id
_entity_poly.type
_entity_poly.pdbx_seq_one_letter_code
_entity_poly.pdbx_strand_id
1 'polypeptide(L)'
;MAVTLVALGRSRGVRAADLAHVGVLLGQDFGLLGVLLASAFGYGSLAVLAVGLRERADAAFFLFAVAIGLGVLAHLTLGLGAMGLLYPAGAWGLFGLGMTLAAVEVLRKRACYRAVLRRMVGAVSTIRRVRPFSAALGLMLLVDWLYPLLANALVPPTAWDAVAYHLAAPAIYIRSHTITYIPYIPYTNWPFEA
;
A
#
# COMPACT_ATOMS: atom_id res chain seq x y z
N MET A 1 19.25 -16.65 10.10
CA MET A 1 19.06 -15.99 8.79
C MET A 1 19.73 -14.61 8.72
N ALA A 2 19.46 -13.69 9.64
CA ALA A 2 20.09 -12.36 9.65
C ALA A 2 21.64 -12.39 9.73
N VAL A 3 22.20 -13.22 10.63
CA VAL A 3 23.66 -13.38 10.77
C VAL A 3 24.32 -13.89 9.48
N THR A 4 23.65 -14.82 8.78
CA THR A 4 24.13 -15.41 7.52
C THR A 4 24.13 -14.39 6.38
N LEU A 5 23.10 -13.55 6.28
CA LEU A 5 23.02 -12.47 5.29
C LEU A 5 24.08 -11.39 5.52
N VAL A 6 24.36 -11.05 6.78
CA VAL A 6 25.42 -10.09 7.14
C VAL A 6 26.80 -10.62 6.78
N ALA A 7 27.08 -11.90 7.03
CA ALA A 7 28.34 -12.53 6.67
C ALA A 7 28.56 -12.57 5.13
N LEU A 8 27.51 -12.92 4.38
CA LEU A 8 27.53 -12.92 2.92
C LEU A 8 27.71 -11.50 2.35
N GLY A 9 27.03 -10.51 2.93
CA GLY A 9 27.19 -9.10 2.57
C GLY A 9 28.63 -8.62 2.76
N ARG A 10 29.24 -8.93 3.91
CA ARG A 10 30.65 -8.59 4.18
C ARG A 10 31.60 -9.21 3.17
N SER A 11 31.41 -10.48 2.77
CA SER A 11 32.25 -11.11 1.74
C SER A 11 32.15 -10.46 0.35
N ARG A 12 31.09 -9.68 0.10
CA ARG A 12 30.88 -8.93 -1.14
C ARG A 12 31.18 -7.43 -1.00
N GLY A 13 31.81 -7.02 0.10
CA GLY A 13 32.17 -5.61 0.35
C GLY A 13 31.02 -4.73 0.82
N VAL A 14 29.86 -5.28 1.16
CA VAL A 14 28.74 -4.50 1.72
C VAL A 14 29.12 -4.04 3.12
N ARG A 15 29.16 -2.72 3.34
CA ARG A 15 29.51 -2.16 4.64
C ARG A 15 28.30 -2.25 5.57
N ALA A 16 28.55 -2.33 6.88
CA ALA A 16 27.47 -2.31 7.87
C ALA A 16 26.57 -1.05 7.76
N ALA A 17 27.16 0.08 7.35
CA ALA A 17 26.43 1.32 7.09
C ALA A 17 25.42 1.18 5.94
N ASP A 18 25.77 0.44 4.89
CA ASP A 18 24.88 0.22 3.74
C ASP A 18 23.67 -0.65 4.16
N LEU A 19 23.90 -1.68 4.99
CA LEU A 19 22.82 -2.50 5.56
C LEU A 19 21.90 -1.71 6.50
N ALA A 20 22.46 -0.83 7.33
CA ALA A 20 21.69 0.04 8.20
C ALA A 20 20.82 1.00 7.38
N HIS A 21 21.36 1.58 6.31
CA HIS A 21 20.63 2.45 5.41
C HIS A 21 19.44 1.73 4.75
N VAL A 22 19.64 0.52 4.22
CA VAL A 22 18.55 -0.31 3.69
C VAL A 22 17.48 -0.59 4.74
N GLY A 23 17.88 -0.89 5.97
CA GLY A 23 16.95 -1.09 7.09
C GLY A 23 16.08 0.14 7.37
N VAL A 24 16.66 1.34 7.30
CA VAL A 24 15.92 2.61 7.46
C VAL A 24 14.93 2.83 6.33
N LEU A 25 15.35 2.62 5.07
CA LEU A 25 14.47 2.76 3.90
C LEU A 25 13.27 1.81 3.99
N LEU A 26 13.52 0.52 4.31
CA LEU A 26 12.44 -0.45 4.51
C LEU A 26 11.49 -0.01 5.62
N GLY A 27 12.02 0.51 6.73
CA GLY A 27 11.20 1.03 7.82
C GLY A 27 10.30 2.19 7.38
N GLN A 28 10.82 3.10 6.55
CA GLN A 28 10.04 4.21 5.98
C GLN A 28 8.95 3.70 5.03
N ASP A 29 9.29 2.77 4.13
CA ASP A 29 8.35 2.21 3.16
C ASP A 29 7.22 1.44 3.85
N PHE A 30 7.52 0.61 4.85
CA PHE A 30 6.51 -0.08 5.65
C PHE A 30 5.67 0.89 6.48
N GLY A 31 6.26 1.98 6.97
CA GLY A 31 5.53 3.05 7.65
C GLY A 31 4.53 3.73 6.72
N LEU A 32 4.96 4.11 5.52
CA LEU A 32 4.10 4.72 4.49
C LEU A 32 3.00 3.75 4.03
N LEU A 33 3.32 2.47 3.84
CA LEU A 33 2.32 1.43 3.55
C LEU A 33 1.29 1.35 4.68
N GLY A 34 1.72 1.37 5.93
CA GLY A 34 0.83 1.40 7.09
C GLY A 34 -0.12 2.60 7.08
N VAL A 35 0.40 3.80 6.80
CA VAL A 35 -0.40 5.03 6.65
C VAL A 35 -1.40 4.91 5.50
N LEU A 36 -0.96 4.43 4.33
CA LEU A 36 -1.80 4.23 3.15
C LEU A 36 -2.95 3.25 3.45
N LEU A 37 -2.63 2.08 4.01
CA LEU A 37 -3.61 1.04 4.32
C LEU A 37 -4.59 1.48 5.42
N ALA A 38 -4.11 2.16 6.46
CA ALA A 38 -4.97 2.71 7.51
C ALA A 38 -5.92 3.77 6.94
N SER A 39 -5.42 4.67 6.09
CA SER A 39 -6.22 5.70 5.46
C SER A 39 -7.27 5.11 4.53
N ALA A 40 -6.86 4.16 3.67
CA ALA A 40 -7.75 3.45 2.77
C ALA A 40 -8.86 2.75 3.56
N PHE A 41 -8.49 1.99 4.60
CA PHE A 41 -9.48 1.35 5.47
C PHE A 41 -10.48 2.35 6.06
N GLY A 42 -10.03 3.53 6.50
CA GLY A 42 -10.92 4.59 7.00
C GLY A 42 -11.96 5.02 5.98
N TYR A 43 -11.53 5.46 4.80
CA TYR A 43 -12.45 5.87 3.73
C TYR A 43 -13.38 4.73 3.28
N GLY A 44 -12.82 3.54 3.06
CA GLY A 44 -13.60 2.43 2.55
C GLY A 44 -14.54 1.82 3.59
N SER A 45 -14.23 1.89 4.88
CA SER A 45 -15.16 1.45 5.93
C SER A 45 -16.47 2.25 5.90
N LEU A 46 -16.39 3.57 5.69
CA LEU A 46 -17.57 4.41 5.52
C LEU A 46 -18.37 4.00 4.26
N ALA A 47 -17.69 3.79 3.14
CA ALA A 47 -18.32 3.41 1.89
C ALA A 47 -19.02 2.04 1.98
N VAL A 48 -18.36 1.03 2.57
CA VAL A 48 -18.95 -0.30 2.80
C VAL A 48 -20.19 -0.22 3.70
N LEU A 49 -20.15 0.62 4.74
CA LEU A 49 -21.29 0.83 5.64
C LEU A 49 -22.44 1.58 4.98
N ALA A 50 -22.15 2.50 4.05
CA ALA A 50 -23.15 3.23 3.28
C ALA A 50 -23.95 2.29 2.36
N VAL A 51 -23.30 1.25 1.82
CA VAL A 51 -23.95 0.22 0.96
C VAL A 51 -24.71 -0.84 1.80
N GLY A 52 -24.70 -0.75 3.13
CA GLY A 52 -25.50 -1.61 4.00
C GLY A 52 -24.84 -2.94 4.37
N LEU A 53 -23.55 -3.14 4.07
CA LEU A 53 -22.78 -4.32 4.50
C LEU A 53 -22.36 -4.20 5.99
N ARG A 54 -23.36 -4.05 6.86
CA ARG A 54 -23.21 -3.63 8.27
C ARG A 54 -22.84 -4.75 9.24
N GLU A 55 -23.13 -6.01 8.92
CA GLU A 55 -23.32 -7.01 9.97
C GLU A 55 -22.13 -7.90 10.31
N ARG A 56 -21.03 -7.87 9.55
CA ARG A 56 -19.90 -8.76 9.84
C ARG A 56 -18.59 -8.01 9.68
N ALA A 57 -17.95 -7.64 10.80
CA ALA A 57 -16.51 -7.41 10.77
C ALA A 57 -15.85 -8.79 10.71
N ASP A 58 -15.92 -9.42 9.54
CA ASP A 58 -15.11 -10.58 9.20
C ASP A 58 -13.89 -10.12 8.39
N ALA A 59 -13.01 -11.06 8.01
CA ALA A 59 -11.85 -10.72 7.21
C ALA A 59 -12.21 -10.13 5.84
N ALA A 60 -13.36 -10.51 5.27
CA ALA A 60 -13.81 -10.01 3.98
C ALA A 60 -14.16 -8.52 4.06
N PHE A 61 -14.82 -8.08 5.14
CA PHE A 61 -15.09 -6.66 5.37
C PHE A 61 -13.81 -5.81 5.28
N PHE A 62 -12.71 -6.25 5.89
CA PHE A 62 -11.44 -5.52 5.84
C PHE A 62 -10.87 -5.44 4.42
N LEU A 63 -10.89 -6.56 3.70
CA LEU A 63 -10.39 -6.61 2.32
C LEU A 63 -11.20 -5.66 1.42
N PHE A 64 -12.54 -5.71 1.51
CA PHE A 64 -13.40 -4.81 0.74
C PHE A 64 -13.24 -3.35 1.15
N ALA A 65 -13.15 -3.06 2.45
CA ALA A 65 -12.92 -1.70 2.94
C ALA A 65 -11.58 -1.15 2.42
N VAL A 66 -10.49 -1.90 2.51
CA VAL A 66 -9.20 -1.43 1.96
C VAL A 66 -9.28 -1.22 0.45
N ALA A 67 -9.85 -2.17 -0.30
CA ALA A 67 -9.96 -2.08 -1.75
C ALA A 67 -10.78 -0.86 -2.21
N ILE A 68 -11.99 -0.68 -1.67
CA ILE A 68 -12.84 0.47 -1.96
C ILE A 68 -12.15 1.76 -1.51
N GLY A 69 -11.51 1.74 -0.34
CA GLY A 69 -10.77 2.85 0.21
C GLY A 69 -9.61 3.33 -0.65
N LEU A 70 -8.85 2.41 -1.25
CA LEU A 70 -7.81 2.73 -2.23
C LEU A 70 -8.41 3.40 -3.47
N GLY A 71 -9.56 2.92 -3.93
CA GLY A 71 -10.32 3.57 -5.00
C GLY A 71 -10.73 5.00 -4.64
N VAL A 72 -11.28 5.21 -3.44
CA VAL A 72 -11.67 6.55 -2.95
C VAL A 72 -10.44 7.47 -2.86
N LEU A 73 -9.34 7.01 -2.28
CA LEU A 73 -8.10 7.78 -2.19
C LEU A 73 -7.56 8.18 -3.56
N ALA A 74 -7.61 7.28 -4.55
CA ALA A 74 -7.18 7.58 -5.91
C ALA A 74 -8.01 8.72 -6.53
N HIS A 75 -9.34 8.67 -6.38
CA HIS A 75 -10.24 9.71 -6.90
C HIS A 75 -10.11 11.04 -6.15
N LEU A 76 -9.91 11.00 -4.83
CA LEU A 76 -9.66 12.21 -4.04
C LEU A 76 -8.33 12.85 -4.42
N THR A 77 -7.28 12.05 -4.63
CA THR A 77 -5.98 12.55 -5.10
C THR A 77 -6.08 13.15 -6.50
N LEU A 78 -6.82 12.50 -7.41
CA LEU A 78 -7.15 13.03 -8.74
C LEU A 78 -7.89 14.37 -8.63
N GLY A 79 -8.89 14.47 -7.75
CA GLY A 79 -9.63 15.70 -7.50
C GLY A 79 -8.74 16.83 -6.97
N LEU A 80 -7.86 16.54 -6.00
CA LEU A 80 -6.86 17.50 -5.53
C LEU A 80 -5.93 17.96 -6.67
N GLY A 81 -5.50 17.03 -7.51
CA GLY A 81 -4.70 17.32 -8.70
C GLY A 81 -5.42 18.22 -9.70
N ALA A 82 -6.68 17.97 -9.98
CA ALA A 82 -7.47 18.79 -10.89
C ALA A 82 -7.72 20.21 -10.36
N MET A 83 -7.75 20.38 -9.02
CA MET A 83 -7.95 21.68 -8.36
C MET A 83 -6.64 22.45 -8.10
N GLY A 84 -5.48 21.90 -8.46
CA GLY A 84 -4.19 22.53 -8.14
C GLY A 84 -3.80 22.45 -6.66
N LEU A 85 -4.26 21.42 -5.93
CA LEU A 85 -4.07 21.23 -4.50
C LEU A 85 -3.11 20.07 -4.15
N LEU A 86 -2.25 19.61 -5.06
CA LEU A 86 -1.23 18.58 -4.80
C LEU A 86 -0.03 19.14 -4.02
N TYR A 87 -0.30 19.80 -2.90
CA TYR A 87 0.69 20.19 -1.91
C TYR A 87 0.94 19.05 -0.93
N PRO A 88 2.12 18.97 -0.30
CA PRO A 88 2.37 18.04 0.79
C PRO A 88 1.29 18.12 1.89
N ALA A 89 0.85 19.32 2.25
CA ALA A 89 -0.22 19.52 3.23
C ALA A 89 -1.57 18.93 2.77
N GLY A 90 -1.92 19.03 1.48
CA GLY A 90 -3.12 18.42 0.92
C GLY A 90 -3.07 16.89 0.99
N ALA A 91 -1.93 16.30 0.62
CA ALA A 91 -1.72 14.86 0.71
C ALA A 91 -1.76 14.35 2.16
N TRP A 92 -1.04 15.00 3.08
CA TRP A 92 -1.06 14.62 4.50
C TRP A 92 -2.43 14.86 5.15
N GLY A 93 -3.17 15.89 4.73
CA GLY A 93 -4.55 16.10 5.16
C GLY A 93 -5.46 14.96 4.73
N LEU A 94 -5.33 14.50 3.49
CA LEU A 94 -6.08 13.36 2.96
C LEU A 94 -5.80 12.07 3.74
N PHE A 95 -4.53 11.75 3.99
CA PHE A 95 -4.14 10.59 4.80
C PHE A 95 -4.58 10.74 6.26
N GLY A 96 -4.34 11.91 6.87
CA GLY A 96 -4.71 12.18 8.26
C GLY A 96 -6.22 12.04 8.50
N LEU A 97 -7.06 12.52 7.58
CA LEU A 97 -8.51 12.32 7.64
C LEU A 97 -8.86 10.83 7.55
N GLY A 98 -8.31 10.10 6.58
CA GLY A 98 -8.53 8.66 6.45
C GLY A 98 -8.12 7.88 7.71
N MET A 99 -6.95 8.16 8.27
CA MET A 99 -6.49 7.56 9.53
C MET A 99 -7.39 7.90 10.71
N THR A 100 -7.89 9.13 10.79
CA THR A 100 -8.83 9.55 11.84
C THR A 100 -10.14 8.77 11.73
N LEU A 101 -10.68 8.61 10.51
CA LEU A 101 -11.87 7.80 10.26
C LEU A 101 -11.65 6.33 10.64
N ALA A 102 -10.49 5.77 10.27
CA ALA A 102 -10.11 4.41 10.66
C ALA A 102 -10.04 4.26 12.19
N ALA A 103 -9.42 5.21 12.89
CA ALA A 103 -9.32 5.20 14.35
C ALA A 103 -10.70 5.27 15.02
N VAL A 104 -11.57 6.18 14.55
CA VAL A 104 -12.94 6.31 15.06
C VAL A 104 -13.73 5.01 14.87
N GLU A 105 -13.64 4.39 13.69
CA GLU A 105 -14.32 3.12 13.40
C GLU A 105 -13.80 1.98 14.28
N VAL A 106 -12.46 1.88 14.43
CA VAL A 106 -11.82 0.88 15.30
C VAL A 106 -12.23 1.05 16.75
N LEU A 107 -12.30 2.28 17.25
CA LEU A 107 -12.73 2.57 18.62
C LEU A 107 -14.22 2.24 18.83
N ARG A 108 -15.08 2.61 17.88
CA ARG A 108 -16.52 2.30 17.92
C ARG A 108 -16.79 0.80 17.93
N LYS A 109 -16.05 0.03 17.13
CA LYS A 109 -16.23 -1.43 16.98
C LYS A 109 -15.12 -2.26 17.62
N ARG A 110 -14.48 -1.74 18.67
CA ARG A 110 -13.32 -2.36 19.34
C ARG A 110 -13.53 -3.83 19.73
N ALA A 111 -14.74 -4.19 20.18
CA ALA A 111 -15.06 -5.56 20.57
C ALA A 111 -15.04 -6.52 19.37
N CYS A 112 -15.59 -6.07 18.24
CA CYS A 112 -15.64 -6.84 17.01
C CYS A 112 -14.23 -7.04 16.43
N TYR A 113 -13.44 -5.97 16.37
CA TYR A 113 -12.07 -6.05 15.85
C TYR A 113 -11.13 -6.88 16.74
N ARG A 114 -11.29 -6.80 18.07
CA ARG A 114 -10.58 -7.71 18.99
C ARG A 114 -10.97 -9.17 18.75
N ALA A 115 -12.23 -9.47 18.46
CA ALA A 115 -12.66 -10.83 18.15
C ALA A 115 -12.04 -11.33 16.83
N VAL A 116 -11.98 -10.50 15.80
CA VAL A 116 -11.31 -10.85 14.53
C VAL A 116 -9.82 -11.09 14.74
N LEU A 117 -9.14 -10.19 15.45
CA LEU A 117 -7.72 -10.33 15.72
C LEU A 117 -7.42 -11.61 16.50
N ARG A 118 -8.23 -11.93 17.52
CA ARG A 118 -8.13 -13.20 18.25
C ARG A 118 -8.36 -14.41 17.35
N ARG A 119 -9.33 -14.34 16.42
CA ARG A 119 -9.56 -15.41 15.43
C ARG A 119 -8.38 -15.56 14.47
N MET A 120 -7.80 -14.47 13.98
CA MET A 120 -6.62 -14.50 13.10
C MET A 120 -5.40 -15.08 13.83
N VAL A 121 -5.10 -14.61 15.03
CA VAL A 121 -4.01 -15.15 15.87
C VAL A 121 -4.24 -16.62 16.22
N GLY A 122 -5.48 -16.99 16.56
CA GLY A 122 -5.87 -18.38 16.81
C GLY A 122 -5.76 -19.26 15.57
N ALA A 123 -6.10 -18.74 14.38
CA ALA A 123 -5.99 -19.45 13.12
C ALA A 123 -4.54 -19.82 12.80
N VAL A 124 -3.56 -18.98 13.16
CA VAL A 124 -2.12 -19.31 13.00
C VAL A 124 -1.77 -20.60 13.75
N SER A 125 -2.32 -20.80 14.96
CA SER A 125 -2.08 -22.04 15.72
C SER A 125 -2.76 -23.28 15.11
N THR A 126 -3.75 -23.07 14.23
CA THR A 126 -4.53 -24.13 13.56
C THR A 126 -3.88 -24.62 12.26
N ILE A 127 -2.76 -24.00 11.84
CA ILE A 127 -1.97 -24.40 10.64
C ILE A 127 -1.42 -25.84 10.73
N ARG A 128 -1.56 -26.53 11.87
CA ARG A 128 -1.09 -27.91 12.06
C ARG A 128 -1.73 -28.97 11.14
N ARG A 129 -2.81 -28.68 10.40
CA ARG A 129 -3.45 -29.62 9.46
C ARG A 129 -3.74 -28.99 8.08
N VAL A 130 -2.77 -28.32 7.47
CA VAL A 130 -2.93 -27.84 6.10
C VAL A 130 -2.90 -29.04 5.14
N ARG A 131 -3.95 -29.19 4.31
CA ARG A 131 -3.97 -30.20 3.25
C ARG A 131 -2.85 -29.90 2.23
N PRO A 132 -2.23 -30.90 1.59
CA PRO A 132 -1.15 -30.66 0.62
C PRO A 132 -1.52 -29.66 -0.48
N PHE A 133 -2.74 -29.73 -0.99
CA PHE A 133 -3.26 -28.77 -1.97
C PHE A 133 -3.28 -27.33 -1.45
N SER A 134 -3.77 -27.12 -0.22
CA SER A 134 -3.79 -25.79 0.41
C SER A 134 -2.39 -25.26 0.71
N ALA A 135 -1.44 -26.16 1.04
CA ALA A 135 -0.05 -25.79 1.22
C ALA A 135 0.59 -25.36 -0.10
N ALA A 136 0.33 -26.10 -1.19
CA ALA A 136 0.80 -25.75 -2.52
C ALA A 136 0.23 -24.40 -2.99
N LEU A 137 -1.08 -24.17 -2.80
CA LEU A 137 -1.70 -22.89 -3.12
C LEU A 137 -1.14 -21.74 -2.28
N GLY A 138 -0.97 -21.95 -0.97
CA GLY A 138 -0.38 -20.96 -0.08
C GLY A 138 1.06 -20.62 -0.46
N LEU A 139 1.86 -21.63 -0.84
CA LEU A 139 3.21 -21.42 -1.35
C LEU A 139 3.22 -20.66 -2.67
N MET A 140 2.32 -21.01 -3.60
CA MET A 140 2.17 -20.30 -4.87
C MET A 140 1.84 -18.82 -4.64
N LEU A 141 0.88 -18.51 -3.78
CA LEU A 141 0.53 -17.13 -3.41
C LEU A 141 1.68 -16.41 -2.70
N LEU A 142 2.41 -17.10 -1.84
CA LEU A 142 3.59 -16.53 -1.17
C LEU A 142 4.69 -16.19 -2.16
N VAL A 143 4.95 -17.07 -3.14
CA VAL A 143 5.94 -16.82 -4.20
C VAL A 143 5.48 -15.69 -5.12
N ASP A 144 4.20 -15.69 -5.52
CA ASP A 144 3.60 -14.64 -6.34
C ASP A 144 3.63 -13.27 -5.66
N TRP A 145 3.52 -13.23 -4.33
CA TRP A 145 3.68 -12.00 -3.56
C TRP A 145 5.15 -11.60 -3.36
N LEU A 146 6.00 -12.57 -3.03
CA LEU A 146 7.40 -12.32 -2.66
C LEU A 146 8.27 -12.00 -3.89
N TYR A 147 7.99 -12.62 -5.04
CA TYR A 147 8.78 -12.43 -6.25
C TYR A 147 8.74 -10.98 -6.75
N PRO A 148 7.57 -10.33 -6.95
CA PRO A 148 7.52 -8.93 -7.35
C PRO A 148 8.14 -8.00 -6.31
N LEU A 149 7.96 -8.31 -5.03
CA LEU A 149 8.54 -7.52 -3.95
C LEU A 149 10.07 -7.55 -4.00
N LEU A 150 10.67 -8.74 -4.11
CA LEU A 150 12.13 -8.89 -4.14
C LEU A 150 12.75 -8.50 -5.49
N ALA A 151 12.08 -8.79 -6.60
CA ALA A 151 12.62 -8.59 -7.95
C ALA A 151 12.33 -7.22 -8.54
N ASN A 152 11.25 -6.55 -8.12
CA ASN A 152 10.81 -5.28 -8.71
C ASN A 152 10.73 -4.15 -7.68
N ALA A 153 10.11 -4.36 -6.52
CA ALA A 153 9.88 -3.26 -5.56
C ALA A 153 11.17 -2.80 -4.84
N LEU A 154 12.09 -3.74 -4.58
CA LEU A 154 13.36 -3.46 -3.88
C LEU A 154 14.54 -3.18 -4.82
N VAL A 155 14.29 -3.16 -6.13
CA VAL A 155 15.30 -2.87 -7.16
C VAL A 155 14.90 -1.56 -7.83
N PRO A 156 15.86 -0.68 -8.20
CA PRO A 156 15.53 0.49 -9.00
C PRO A 156 14.71 0.10 -10.24
N PRO A 157 13.66 0.84 -10.59
CA PRO A 157 12.86 0.51 -11.77
C PRO A 157 13.73 0.62 -13.01
N THR A 158 13.87 -0.51 -13.71
CA THR A 158 14.65 -0.61 -14.95
C THR A 158 13.77 -0.61 -16.19
N ALA A 159 12.46 -0.81 -16.03
CA ALA A 159 11.51 -0.78 -17.13
C ALA A 159 11.42 0.64 -17.71
N TRP A 160 11.52 0.74 -19.04
CA TRP A 160 11.57 2.02 -19.75
C TRP A 160 10.36 2.89 -19.45
N ASP A 161 9.16 2.32 -19.47
CA ASP A 161 7.90 2.98 -19.16
C ASP A 161 7.84 3.50 -17.71
N ALA A 162 8.32 2.69 -16.77
CA ALA A 162 8.37 3.06 -15.36
C ALA A 162 9.18 4.35 -15.15
N VAL A 163 10.36 4.41 -15.76
CA VAL A 163 11.27 5.56 -15.67
C VAL A 163 10.77 6.75 -16.51
N ALA A 164 10.34 6.49 -17.74
CA ALA A 164 10.01 7.52 -18.71
C ALA A 164 8.75 8.31 -18.32
N TYR A 165 7.72 7.65 -17.77
CA TYR A 165 6.47 8.35 -17.47
C TYR A 165 5.78 7.98 -16.15
N HIS A 166 5.89 6.75 -15.64
CA HIS A 166 5.23 6.44 -14.36
C HIS A 166 5.87 7.15 -13.16
N LEU A 167 7.17 7.46 -13.20
CA LEU A 167 7.84 8.28 -12.19
C LEU A 167 7.93 9.76 -12.59
N ALA A 168 8.17 10.04 -13.87
CA ALA A 168 8.37 11.41 -14.34
C ALA A 168 7.08 12.25 -14.24
N ALA A 169 5.93 11.70 -14.63
CA ALA A 169 4.68 12.45 -14.63
C ALA A 169 4.19 12.84 -13.22
N PRO A 170 4.14 11.92 -12.22
CA PRO A 170 3.82 12.31 -10.86
C PRO A 170 4.79 13.34 -10.28
N ALA A 171 6.08 13.27 -10.61
CA ALA A 171 7.05 14.27 -10.18
C ALA A 171 6.74 15.67 -10.76
N ILE A 172 6.33 15.75 -12.02
CA ILE A 172 5.89 17.01 -12.66
C ILE A 172 4.60 17.54 -11.99
N TYR A 173 3.63 16.67 -11.71
CA TYR A 173 2.38 17.05 -11.03
C TYR A 173 2.62 17.56 -9.60
N ILE A 174 3.51 16.91 -8.85
CA ILE A 174 3.87 17.36 -7.49
C ILE A 174 4.56 18.73 -7.53
N ARG A 175 5.45 18.98 -8.50
CA ARG A 175 6.14 20.29 -8.64
C ARG A 175 5.20 21.40 -9.10
N SER A 176 4.23 21.09 -9.95
CA SER A 176 3.24 22.05 -10.44
C SER A 176 2.00 22.19 -9.54
N HIS A 177 1.89 21.33 -8.52
CA HIS A 177 0.74 21.18 -7.63
C HIS A 177 -0.58 20.84 -8.33
N THR A 178 -0.56 20.57 -9.63
CA THR A 178 -1.74 20.32 -10.46
C THR A 178 -1.47 19.18 -11.43
N ILE A 179 -2.53 18.49 -11.86
CA ILE A 179 -2.44 17.65 -13.05
C ILE A 179 -2.42 18.60 -14.25
N THR A 180 -1.32 18.56 -15.01
CA THR A 180 -1.09 19.46 -16.15
C THR A 180 -0.85 18.65 -17.42
N TYR A 181 -1.13 19.26 -18.56
CA TYR A 181 -0.73 18.71 -19.86
C TYR A 181 0.80 18.62 -19.94
N ILE A 182 1.32 17.48 -20.39
CA ILE A 182 2.76 17.26 -20.58
C ILE A 182 3.02 16.91 -22.05
N PRO A 183 3.45 17.88 -22.90
CA PRO A 183 3.48 17.70 -24.36
C PRO A 183 4.43 16.62 -24.88
N TYR A 184 5.42 16.23 -24.07
CA TYR A 184 6.45 15.25 -24.44
C TYR A 184 6.23 13.87 -23.79
N ILE A 185 5.13 13.67 -23.07
CA ILE A 185 4.74 12.37 -22.50
C ILE A 185 3.32 12.03 -22.98
N PRO A 186 3.15 11.43 -24.17
CA PRO A 186 1.84 11.29 -24.78
C PRO A 186 0.83 10.51 -23.91
N TYR A 187 1.32 9.48 -23.23
CA TYR A 187 0.51 8.61 -22.37
C TYR A 187 -0.13 9.31 -21.17
N THR A 188 0.31 10.52 -20.78
CA THR A 188 -0.30 11.26 -19.67
C THR A 188 -1.53 12.04 -20.06
N ASN A 189 -1.74 12.24 -21.37
CA ASN A 189 -2.75 13.15 -21.88
C ASN A 189 -3.94 12.42 -22.51
N TRP A 190 -3.97 11.08 -22.48
CA TRP A 190 -5.11 10.30 -22.96
C TRP A 190 -6.39 10.66 -22.17
N PRO A 191 -7.55 10.86 -22.81
CA PRO A 191 -7.87 10.62 -24.23
C PRO A 191 -7.73 11.86 -25.15
N PHE A 192 -7.06 12.93 -24.72
CA PHE A 192 -7.04 14.22 -25.43
C PHE A 192 -6.01 14.31 -26.57
N GLU A 193 -5.15 13.31 -26.73
CA GLU A 193 -4.24 13.21 -27.87
C GLU A 193 -4.92 12.41 -29.00
N ALA A 194 -5.49 13.15 -29.95
CA ALA A 194 -5.94 12.67 -31.24
C ALA A 194 -5.25 13.48 -32.35
#